data_AF-A0A956VV31-F1
#
_entry.id   AF-A0A956VV31-F1
#
_cell.length_a   1.000
_cell.length_b   1.000
_cell.length_c   1.000
_cell.angle_alpha   90.00
_cell.angle_beta   90.00
_cell.angle_gamma   90.00
#
_symmetry.space_group_name_H-M   'P 1'
#
loop_
_entity.id
_entity.type
_entity.pdbx_description
1 polymer ?
#
loop_
_entity_poly.entity_id
_entity_poly.type
_entity_poly.pdbx_seq_one_letter_code
_entity_poly.pdbx_strand_id
1 'polypeptide(L)'
;RYGTREAEVDELLRGNVFVDLYRAVRQGIRAAVESYSIKKLEPLYGFGRDIDLKDAGTSIVEFETWLELSDTNEEGIDRGKLLTDIEAYNRDDCVSTWRLRDWLEAQRALLEAETGEAIPRPADVQPEDREASERQQRIAELVERLTHDIPEDEQTPEQHGRWLLAQML
;
A
#
# COMPACT_ATOMS: atom_id res chain seq x y z
N ARG A 1 15.42 9.92 -2.44
CA ARG A 1 14.49 10.84 -1.74
C ARG A 1 13.16 10.10 -1.61
N TYR A 2 12.73 9.67 -0.42
CA TYR A 2 11.63 8.69 -0.26
C TYR A 2 10.36 9.22 0.45
N GLY A 3 10.39 10.43 1.03
CA GLY A 3 9.25 11.06 1.70
C GLY A 3 8.44 11.99 0.79
N THR A 4 7.74 11.43 -0.20
CA THR A 4 6.83 12.21 -1.06
C THR A 4 5.39 11.84 -0.75
N ARG A 5 4.47 12.81 -0.84
CA ARG A 5 3.03 12.63 -0.59
C ARG A 5 2.66 12.24 0.85
N GLU A 6 3.50 12.59 1.83
CA GLU A 6 3.27 12.26 3.24
C GLU A 6 2.00 12.92 3.78
N ALA A 7 1.72 14.17 3.38
CA ALA A 7 0.54 14.89 3.80
C ALA A 7 -0.75 14.23 3.28
N GLU A 8 -0.74 13.81 2.01
CA GLU A 8 -1.86 13.10 1.38
C GLU A 8 -2.10 11.73 2.04
N VAL A 9 -1.04 11.00 2.38
CA VAL A 9 -1.17 9.72 3.11
C VAL A 9 -1.66 9.95 4.54
N ASP A 10 -1.17 10.98 5.24
CA ASP A 10 -1.63 11.35 6.58
C ASP A 10 -3.12 11.75 6.57
N GLU A 11 -3.57 12.47 5.54
CA GLU A 11 -4.97 12.82 5.36
C GLU A 11 -5.85 11.58 5.22
N LEU A 12 -5.44 10.61 4.39
CA LEU A 12 -6.15 9.32 4.25
C LEU A 12 -6.17 8.52 5.55
N LEU A 13 -5.09 8.55 6.34
CA LEU A 13 -5.01 7.90 7.65
C LEU A 13 -5.95 8.54 8.67
N ARG A 14 -5.93 9.87 8.79
CA ARG A 14 -6.85 10.62 9.66
C ARG A 14 -8.30 10.45 9.25
N GLY A 15 -8.54 10.33 7.94
CA GLY A 15 -9.86 10.04 7.39
C GLY A 15 -10.34 8.61 7.60
N ASN A 16 -9.54 7.74 8.22
CA ASN A 16 -9.82 6.30 8.40
C ASN A 16 -10.14 5.57 7.07
N VAL A 17 -9.51 6.00 5.98
CA VAL A 17 -9.78 5.43 4.64
C VAL A 17 -9.21 4.02 4.51
N PHE A 18 -8.07 3.73 5.15
CA PHE A 18 -7.44 2.42 5.11
C PHE A 18 -8.13 1.43 6.05
N VAL A 19 -8.78 0.42 5.47
CA VAL A 19 -9.45 -0.66 6.20
C VAL A 19 -8.63 -1.94 6.13
N ASP A 20 -8.29 -2.49 7.30
CA ASP A 20 -7.61 -3.78 7.43
C ASP A 20 -8.58 -4.95 7.22
N LEU A 21 -8.65 -5.46 5.99
CA LEU A 21 -9.46 -6.62 5.64
C LEU A 21 -8.98 -7.90 6.33
N TYR A 22 -7.69 -8.04 6.63
CA TYR A 22 -7.18 -9.23 7.30
C TYR A 22 -7.75 -9.35 8.71
N ARG A 23 -7.80 -8.22 9.44
CA ARG A 23 -8.48 -8.15 10.74
C ARG A 23 -9.97 -8.44 10.62
N ALA A 24 -10.64 -7.89 9.60
CA ALA A 24 -12.06 -8.14 9.35
C ALA A 24 -12.35 -9.63 9.14
N VAL A 25 -11.55 -10.32 8.31
CA VAL A 25 -11.72 -11.77 8.10
C VAL A 25 -11.46 -12.55 9.39
N ARG A 26 -10.34 -12.29 10.08
CA ARG A 26 -9.98 -13.04 11.30
C ARG A 26 -11.00 -12.91 12.43
N GLN A 27 -11.74 -11.81 12.48
CA GLN A 27 -12.72 -11.54 13.54
C GLN A 27 -14.15 -11.87 13.10
N GLY A 28 -14.46 -11.78 11.79
CA GLY A 28 -15.81 -11.95 11.27
C GLY A 28 -16.09 -13.30 10.59
N ILE A 29 -15.07 -14.02 10.12
CA ILE A 29 -15.24 -15.23 9.33
C ILE A 29 -14.66 -16.45 10.06
N ARG A 30 -15.41 -17.55 10.05
CA ARG A 30 -14.92 -18.88 10.46
C ARG A 30 -14.79 -19.76 9.23
N ALA A 31 -13.54 -20.02 8.83
CA ALA A 31 -13.22 -20.88 7.70
C ALA A 31 -12.36 -22.07 8.14
N ALA A 32 -12.59 -23.23 7.52
CA ALA A 32 -11.81 -24.45 7.72
C ALA A 32 -10.50 -24.42 6.91
N VAL A 33 -9.64 -23.45 7.23
CA VAL A 33 -8.36 -23.22 6.55
C VAL A 33 -7.22 -23.26 7.56
N GLU A 34 -6.05 -23.71 7.13
CA GLU A 34 -4.85 -23.81 7.97
C GLU A 34 -4.30 -22.43 8.36
N SER A 35 -4.52 -21.42 7.52
CA SER A 35 -4.16 -20.03 7.78
C SER A 35 -5.10 -19.07 7.06
N TYR A 36 -5.16 -17.83 7.57
CA TYR A 36 -5.98 -16.75 7.00
C TYR A 36 -5.19 -15.89 5.99
N SER A 37 -4.19 -16.46 5.32
CA SER A 37 -3.54 -15.73 4.22
C SER A 37 -4.55 -15.54 3.09
N ILE A 38 -4.43 -14.43 2.34
CA ILE A 38 -5.39 -14.11 1.27
C ILE A 38 -5.54 -15.27 0.28
N LYS A 39 -4.42 -15.91 -0.06
CA LYS A 39 -4.29 -17.11 -0.90
C LYS A 39 -5.12 -18.31 -0.44
N LYS A 40 -5.16 -18.57 0.88
CA LYS A 40 -5.97 -19.66 1.42
C LYS A 40 -7.46 -19.31 1.46
N LEU A 41 -7.80 -18.02 1.38
CA LEU A 41 -9.17 -17.53 1.38
C LEU A 41 -9.75 -17.37 -0.03
N GLU A 42 -8.91 -17.26 -1.07
CA GLU A 42 -9.32 -17.14 -2.49
C GLU A 42 -10.43 -18.10 -2.95
N PRO A 43 -10.42 -19.39 -2.55
CA PRO A 43 -11.51 -20.30 -2.89
C PRO A 43 -12.89 -19.85 -2.37
N LEU A 44 -12.95 -19.11 -1.25
CA LEU A 44 -14.22 -18.66 -0.66
C LEU A 44 -14.95 -17.62 -1.51
N TYR A 45 -14.20 -16.83 -2.27
CA TYR A 45 -14.73 -15.79 -3.17
C TYR A 45 -14.45 -16.09 -4.65
N GLY A 46 -14.15 -17.35 -4.97
CA GLY A 46 -14.03 -17.84 -6.34
C GLY A 46 -12.93 -17.17 -7.16
N PHE A 47 -11.86 -16.71 -6.51
CA PHE A 47 -10.72 -16.16 -7.23
C PHE A 47 -9.79 -17.29 -7.67
N GLY A 48 -9.60 -17.41 -8.97
CA GLY A 48 -8.58 -18.26 -9.59
C GLY A 48 -7.44 -17.39 -10.07
N ARG A 49 -6.22 -17.70 -9.64
CA ARG A 49 -5.00 -17.10 -10.20
C ARG A 49 -4.62 -17.82 -11.49
N ASP A 50 -4.18 -17.07 -12.49
CA ASP A 50 -3.64 -17.64 -13.72
C ASP A 50 -2.24 -18.25 -13.51
N ILE A 51 -1.56 -17.89 -12.42
CA ILE A 51 -0.19 -18.31 -12.08
C ILE A 51 -0.22 -19.24 -10.86
N ASP A 52 0.48 -20.38 -10.94
CA ASP A 52 0.50 -21.40 -9.88
C ASP A 52 1.12 -20.84 -8.58
N LEU A 53 0.40 -21.06 -7.48
CA LEU A 53 0.60 -20.43 -6.17
C LEU A 53 1.89 -20.85 -5.44
N LYS A 54 2.66 -21.77 -6.03
CA LYS A 54 3.79 -22.44 -5.37
C LYS A 54 5.02 -21.56 -5.20
N ASP A 55 5.18 -20.50 -5.98
CA ASP A 55 6.40 -19.67 -5.99
C ASP A 55 6.24 -18.34 -5.23
N ALA A 56 5.27 -18.24 -4.33
CA ALA A 56 4.91 -16.96 -3.74
C ALA A 56 5.63 -16.62 -2.43
N GLY A 57 6.61 -17.43 -2.03
CA GLY A 57 7.61 -17.09 -1.01
C GLY A 57 8.82 -16.34 -1.57
N THR A 58 8.90 -16.23 -2.90
CA THR A 58 10.08 -15.73 -3.62
C THR A 58 9.95 -14.26 -4.02
N SER A 59 8.80 -13.59 -3.90
CA SER A 59 8.61 -12.24 -4.47
C SER A 59 9.52 -11.16 -3.88
N ILE A 60 9.83 -11.23 -2.59
CA ILE A 60 10.81 -10.32 -1.95
C ILE A 60 12.21 -10.63 -2.48
N VAL A 61 12.57 -11.92 -2.55
CA VAL A 61 13.87 -12.38 -3.05
C VAL A 61 14.04 -12.05 -4.54
N GLU A 62 12.97 -12.16 -5.33
CA GLU A 62 12.93 -11.80 -6.75
C GLU A 62 13.09 -10.30 -6.96
N PHE A 63 12.46 -9.49 -6.12
CA PHE A 63 12.64 -8.04 -6.15
C PHE A 63 14.04 -7.62 -5.71
N GLU A 64 14.58 -8.24 -4.65
CA GLU A 64 15.97 -8.05 -4.22
C GLU A 64 16.94 -8.47 -5.34
N THR A 65 16.72 -9.62 -5.98
CA THR A 65 17.49 -10.07 -7.14
C THR A 65 17.41 -9.06 -8.28
N TRP A 66 16.23 -8.48 -8.55
CA TRP A 66 16.06 -7.46 -9.58
C TRP A 66 16.84 -6.17 -9.29
N LEU A 67 16.92 -5.77 -8.00
CA LEU A 67 17.73 -4.64 -7.53
C LEU A 67 19.23 -4.95 -7.65
N GLU A 68 19.68 -6.12 -7.22
CA GLU A 68 21.10 -6.49 -7.30
C GLU A 68 21.59 -6.55 -8.76
N LEU A 69 20.74 -7.01 -9.68
CA LEU A 69 20.99 -7.00 -11.12
C LEU A 69 20.99 -5.59 -11.74
N SER A 70 20.58 -4.54 -11.02
CA SER A 70 20.84 -3.16 -11.47
C SER A 70 22.29 -2.76 -11.29
N ASP A 71 22.96 -3.35 -10.32
CA ASP A 71 24.32 -3.02 -9.92
C ASP A 71 25.34 -3.97 -10.57
N THR A 72 24.91 -5.17 -10.95
CA THR A 72 25.72 -6.18 -11.66
C THR A 72 25.12 -6.52 -13.02
N ASN A 73 25.91 -6.36 -14.09
CA ASN A 73 25.52 -6.73 -15.45
C ASN A 73 25.67 -8.26 -15.65
N GLU A 74 25.05 -9.06 -14.78
CA GLU A 74 25.16 -10.52 -14.80
C GLU A 74 24.49 -11.12 -16.05
N GLU A 75 25.27 -11.87 -16.83
CA GLU A 75 24.80 -12.55 -18.03
C GLU A 75 23.95 -13.78 -17.64
N GLY A 76 22.72 -13.85 -18.17
CA GLY A 76 21.86 -15.05 -18.07
C GLY A 76 20.53 -14.85 -17.34
N ILE A 77 20.31 -13.71 -16.68
CA ILE A 77 19.02 -13.39 -16.05
C ILE A 77 18.26 -12.34 -16.87
N ASP A 78 17.06 -12.68 -17.32
CA ASP A 78 16.16 -11.75 -17.99
C ASP A 78 15.47 -10.85 -16.96
N ARG A 79 16.07 -9.69 -16.69
CA ARG A 79 15.53 -8.67 -15.78
C ARG A 79 14.15 -8.19 -16.20
N GLY A 80 13.86 -8.14 -17.50
CA GLY A 80 12.57 -7.72 -18.03
C GLY A 80 11.48 -8.73 -17.71
N LYS A 81 11.78 -10.02 -17.86
CA LYS A 81 10.89 -11.10 -17.45
C LYS A 81 10.65 -11.07 -15.94
N LEU A 82 11.70 -10.95 -15.13
CA LEU A 82 11.59 -10.89 -13.67
C LEU A 82 10.66 -9.75 -13.20
N LEU A 83 10.84 -8.55 -13.76
CA LEU A 83 9.98 -7.40 -13.43
C LEU A 83 8.53 -7.62 -13.87
N THR A 84 8.32 -8.25 -15.03
CA THR A 84 6.97 -8.59 -15.53
C THR A 84 6.27 -9.58 -14.59
N ASP A 85 7.00 -10.57 -14.09
CA ASP A 85 6.47 -11.56 -13.15
C ASP A 85 6.10 -10.91 -11.81
N ILE A 86 6.95 -10.02 -11.28
CA ILE A 86 6.68 -9.23 -10.07
C ILE A 86 5.44 -8.33 -10.25
N GLU A 87 5.30 -7.67 -11.40
CA GLU A 87 4.14 -6.83 -11.70
C GLU A 87 2.85 -7.65 -11.75
N ALA A 88 2.88 -8.80 -12.45
CA ALA A 88 1.74 -9.70 -12.56
C ALA A 88 1.30 -10.22 -11.18
N TYR A 89 2.26 -10.64 -10.35
CA TYR A 89 2.00 -11.08 -8.98
C TYR A 89 1.32 -10.00 -8.14
N ASN A 90 1.87 -8.77 -8.14
CA ASN A 90 1.31 -7.66 -7.37
C ASN A 90 -0.08 -7.26 -7.86
N ARG A 91 -0.30 -7.31 -9.19
CA ARG A 91 -1.61 -7.07 -9.77
C ARG A 91 -2.64 -8.08 -9.27
N ASP A 92 -2.31 -9.36 -9.28
CA ASP A 92 -3.20 -10.42 -8.78
C ASP A 92 -3.51 -10.24 -7.29
N ASP A 93 -2.54 -9.87 -6.45
CA ASP A 93 -2.77 -9.59 -5.03
C ASP A 93 -3.70 -8.37 -4.82
N CYS A 94 -3.56 -7.31 -5.63
CA CYS A 94 -4.48 -6.17 -5.60
C CYS A 94 -5.90 -6.55 -6.02
N VAL A 95 -6.05 -7.31 -7.12
CA VAL A 95 -7.37 -7.77 -7.60
C VAL A 95 -8.01 -8.72 -6.60
N SER A 96 -7.24 -9.65 -6.04
CA SER A 96 -7.68 -10.59 -5.01
C SER A 96 -8.17 -9.85 -3.77
N THR A 97 -7.45 -8.82 -3.32
CA THR A 97 -7.84 -7.97 -2.17
C THR A 97 -9.15 -7.23 -2.44
N TRP A 98 -9.32 -6.69 -3.65
CA TRP A 98 -10.58 -6.04 -4.04
C TRP A 98 -11.76 -7.03 -4.04
N ARG A 99 -11.59 -8.23 -4.62
CA ARG A 99 -12.65 -9.25 -4.62
C ARG A 99 -12.98 -9.76 -3.22
N LEU A 100 -11.97 -9.90 -2.36
CA LEU A 100 -12.18 -10.22 -0.95
C LEU A 100 -13.06 -9.17 -0.27
N ARG A 101 -12.82 -7.87 -0.52
CA ARG A 101 -13.65 -6.79 0.02
C ARG A 101 -15.10 -6.93 -0.44
N ASP A 102 -15.32 -7.11 -1.74
CA ASP A 102 -16.68 -7.20 -2.29
C ASP A 102 -17.43 -8.43 -1.75
N TRP A 103 -16.71 -9.55 -1.59
CA TRP A 103 -17.27 -10.74 -0.96
C TRP A 103 -17.63 -10.51 0.52
N LEU A 104 -16.77 -9.84 1.29
CA LEU A 104 -17.06 -9.49 2.68
C LEU A 104 -18.29 -8.58 2.81
N GLU A 105 -18.44 -7.61 1.92
CA GLU A 105 -19.65 -6.76 1.87
C GLU A 105 -20.92 -7.55 1.54
N ALA A 106 -20.82 -8.55 0.65
CA ALA A 106 -21.92 -9.46 0.39
C ALA A 106 -22.26 -10.30 1.63
N GLN A 107 -21.26 -10.84 2.35
CA GLN A 107 -21.49 -11.58 3.61
C GLN A 107 -22.12 -10.68 4.68
N ARG A 108 -21.67 -9.43 4.79
CA ARG A 108 -22.25 -8.43 5.70
C ARG A 108 -23.74 -8.24 5.40
N ALA A 109 -24.10 -7.99 4.14
CA ALA A 109 -25.48 -7.77 3.72
C ALA A 109 -26.37 -9.01 3.95
N LEU A 110 -25.85 -10.21 3.71
CA LEU A 110 -26.56 -11.46 4.02
C LEU A 110 -26.84 -11.59 5.51
N LEU A 111 -25.84 -11.33 6.35
CA LEU A 111 -26.00 -11.42 7.80
C LEU A 111 -27.01 -10.39 8.33
N GLU A 112 -26.98 -9.15 7.83
CA GLU A 112 -27.98 -8.12 8.17
C GLU A 112 -29.41 -8.58 7.82
N ALA A 113 -29.59 -9.24 6.67
CA ALA A 113 -30.88 -9.75 6.23
C ALA A 113 -31.38 -10.93 7.09
N GLU A 114 -30.46 -11.79 7.55
CA GLU A 114 -30.79 -12.96 8.37
C GLU A 114 -31.11 -12.60 9.83
N THR A 115 -30.37 -11.66 10.42
CA THR A 115 -30.54 -11.30 11.84
C THR A 115 -31.47 -10.11 12.05
N GLY A 116 -31.65 -9.28 11.02
CA GLY A 116 -32.32 -7.99 11.15
C GLY A 116 -31.50 -6.92 11.89
N GLU A 117 -30.24 -7.22 12.23
CA GLU A 117 -29.33 -6.30 12.89
C GLU A 117 -28.44 -5.61 11.86
N ALA A 118 -28.36 -4.28 11.92
CA ALA A 118 -27.46 -3.51 11.05
C ALA A 118 -26.00 -3.66 11.49
N ILE A 119 -25.12 -3.96 10.54
CA ILE A 119 -23.67 -4.06 10.74
C ILE A 119 -23.05 -2.77 10.17
N PRO A 120 -22.61 -1.84 11.04
CA PRO A 120 -22.18 -0.53 10.61
C PRO A 120 -20.88 -0.61 9.80
N ARG A 121 -20.78 0.26 8.80
CA ARG A 121 -19.51 0.55 8.12
C ARG A 121 -18.76 1.65 8.88
N PRO A 122 -17.42 1.68 8.80
CA PRO A 122 -16.67 2.86 9.22
C PRO A 122 -17.24 4.10 8.52
N ALA A 123 -17.50 5.16 9.29
CA ALA A 123 -17.94 6.42 8.74
C ALA A 123 -16.76 7.17 8.14
N ASP A 124 -16.99 7.92 7.05
CA ASP A 124 -16.01 8.86 6.53
C ASP A 124 -15.75 9.93 7.61
N VAL A 125 -14.54 9.94 8.15
CA VAL A 125 -14.12 10.99 9.09
C VAL A 125 -13.53 12.11 8.26
N GLN A 126 -14.18 13.28 8.27
CA GLN A 126 -13.56 14.48 7.71
C GLN A 126 -12.45 14.92 8.67
N PRO A 127 -11.20 15.15 8.21
CA PRO A 127 -10.15 15.67 9.07
C PRO A 127 -10.54 17.08 9.54
N GLU A 128 -10.90 17.22 10.81
CA GLU A 128 -11.48 18.47 11.36
C GLU A 128 -10.43 19.53 11.72
N ASP A 129 -9.14 19.17 11.74
CA ASP A 129 -8.07 20.02 12.28
C ASP A 129 -7.52 21.00 11.24
N ARG A 130 -8.26 22.10 11.03
CA ARG A 130 -7.85 23.21 10.16
C ARG A 130 -6.52 23.82 10.57
N GLU A 131 -6.24 23.94 11.87
CA GLU A 131 -4.97 24.55 12.35
C GLU A 131 -3.77 23.66 12.00
N ALA A 132 -3.91 22.33 12.15
CA ALA A 132 -2.90 21.38 11.71
C ALA A 132 -2.69 21.43 10.19
N SER A 133 -3.78 21.51 9.41
CA SER A 133 -3.72 21.62 7.94
C SER A 133 -3.01 22.89 7.48
N GLU A 134 -3.33 24.05 8.06
CA GLU A 134 -2.67 25.32 7.75
C GLU A 134 -1.18 25.32 8.14
N ARG A 135 -0.84 24.72 9.29
CA ARG A 135 0.56 24.56 9.71
C ARG A 135 1.33 23.67 8.73
N GLN A 136 0.73 22.56 8.31
CA GLN A 136 1.33 21.64 7.34
C GLN A 136 1.55 22.32 5.99
N GLN A 137 0.59 23.11 5.52
CA GLN A 137 0.69 23.86 4.28
C GLN A 137 1.82 24.90 4.33
N ARG A 138 1.96 25.63 5.45
CA ARG A 138 3.08 26.57 5.65
C ARG A 138 4.44 25.86 5.65
N ILE A 139 4.54 24.67 6.25
CA ILE A 139 5.77 23.87 6.24
C ILE A 139 6.08 23.43 4.80
N ALA A 140 5.09 22.91 4.07
CA ALA A 140 5.27 22.46 2.69
C ALA A 140 5.74 23.59 1.77
N GLU A 141 5.14 24.78 1.85
CA GLU A 141 5.57 25.97 1.10
C GLU A 141 7.02 26.38 1.44
N LEU A 142 7.40 26.26 2.72
CA LEU A 142 8.76 26.58 3.15
C LEU A 142 9.78 25.53 2.66
N VAL A 143 9.43 24.25 2.70
CA VAL A 143 10.25 23.15 2.14
C VAL A 143 10.43 23.31 0.63
N GLU A 144 9.37 23.66 -0.10
CA GLU A 144 9.45 23.92 -1.54
C GLU A 144 10.38 25.08 -1.84
N ARG A 145 10.22 26.22 -1.14
CA ARG A 145 11.11 27.38 -1.29
C ARG A 145 12.56 27.07 -0.92
N LEU A 146 12.79 26.25 0.10
CA LEU A 146 14.14 25.86 0.51
C LEU A 146 14.80 24.92 -0.50
N THR A 147 14.03 24.13 -1.25
CA THR A 147 14.56 23.08 -2.13
C THR A 147 14.36 23.29 -3.64
N HIS A 148 13.67 24.36 -4.04
CA HIS A 148 13.29 24.67 -5.43
C HIS A 148 14.47 24.61 -6.44
N ASP A 149 15.63 25.11 -6.06
CA ASP A 149 16.82 25.29 -6.91
C ASP A 149 17.95 24.30 -6.56
N ILE A 150 17.63 23.26 -5.80
CA ILE A 150 18.62 22.26 -5.38
C ILE A 150 18.64 21.10 -6.38
N PRO A 151 19.76 20.87 -7.10
CA PRO A 151 19.91 19.73 -7.98
C PRO A 151 19.98 18.42 -7.18
N GLU A 152 19.55 17.31 -7.79
CA GLU A 152 19.53 16.00 -7.12
C GLU A 152 20.94 15.44 -6.84
N ASP A 153 21.91 15.74 -7.71
CA ASP A 153 23.24 15.13 -7.65
C ASP A 153 24.32 16.06 -7.04
N GLU A 154 24.73 17.11 -7.76
CA GLU A 154 25.85 17.98 -7.34
C GLU A 154 25.38 19.22 -6.58
N GLN A 155 25.24 19.09 -5.25
CA GLN A 155 24.85 20.19 -4.36
C GLN A 155 26.06 20.96 -3.83
N THR A 156 26.00 22.29 -3.83
CA THR A 156 26.96 23.12 -3.06
C THR A 156 26.74 22.95 -1.56
N PRO A 157 27.70 23.30 -0.69
CA PRO A 157 27.52 23.26 0.77
C PRO A 157 26.31 24.06 1.25
N GLU A 158 26.02 25.21 0.65
CA GLU A 158 24.86 26.04 0.96
C GLU A 158 23.55 25.39 0.52
N GLN A 159 23.52 24.76 -0.66
CA GLN A 159 22.35 24.00 -1.12
C GLN A 159 22.11 22.79 -0.21
N HIS A 160 23.16 22.05 0.15
CA HIS A 160 23.07 20.95 1.10
C HIS A 160 22.56 21.40 2.48
N GLY A 161 23.03 22.55 2.96
CA GLY A 161 22.54 23.16 4.21
C GLY A 161 21.05 23.55 4.16
N ARG A 162 20.59 24.13 3.05
CA ARG A 162 19.16 24.42 2.82
C ARG A 162 18.32 23.15 2.74
N TRP A 163 18.84 22.11 2.08
CA TRP A 163 18.19 20.81 2.02
C TRP A 163 18.02 20.20 3.42
N LEU A 164 19.08 20.18 4.24
CA LEU A 164 19.03 19.71 5.63
C LEU A 164 18.02 20.51 6.47
N LEU A 165 18.04 21.84 6.37
CA LEU A 165 17.07 22.70 7.06
C LEU A 165 15.63 22.35 6.66
N ALA A 166 15.38 22.07 5.38
CA ALA A 166 14.06 21.66 4.92
C ALA A 166 13.62 20.31 5.50
N GLN A 167 14.55 19.39 5.80
CA GLN A 167 14.24 18.10 6.43
C GLN A 167 14.00 18.19 7.95
N MET A 168 14.26 19.35 8.57
CA MET A 168 14.12 19.55 10.02
C MET A 168 12.85 20.30 10.44
N LEU A 169 12.04 20.78 9.48
CA LEU A 169 10.79 21.53 9.71
C LEU A 169 9.63 20.60 10.04
#